data_AF-A0A1F9L8U4-F1
#
_entry.id   AF-A0A1F9L8U4-F1
#
_cell.length_a   1.000
_cell.length_b   1.000
_cell.length_c   1.000
_cell.angle_alpha   90.00
_cell.angle_beta   90.00
_cell.angle_gamma   90.00
#
_symmetry.space_group_name_H-M   'P 1'
#
loop_
_entity.id
_entity.type
_entity.pdbx_description
1 polymer ?
#
loop_
_entity_poly.entity_id
_entity_poly.type
_entity_poly.pdbx_seq_one_letter_code
_entity_poly.pdbx_strand_id
1 'polypeptide(L)'
;MECPNSVDMAAIMDALRQMALREHSEIAEPGILSFHQAVINSIRRHGRTHKLEIMMKYKFSEKDLFSDMNLGLKMLAKRKLDLLPSKVKDKKSIKSLFKFSGDVS
;
A
#
# COMPACT_ATOMS: atom_id res chain seq x y z
N MET A 1 6.46 18.94 -8.58
CA MET A 1 5.63 19.87 -9.36
C MET A 1 5.46 21.09 -8.47
N GLU A 2 6.26 22.12 -8.68
CA GLU A 2 6.28 23.30 -7.80
C GLU A 2 5.23 24.29 -8.30
N CYS A 3 4.33 24.71 -7.40
CA CYS A 3 3.34 25.73 -7.72
C CYS A 3 4.04 27.09 -7.84
N PRO A 4 3.76 27.90 -8.88
CA PRO A 4 4.37 29.22 -9.04
C PRO A 4 4.01 30.18 -7.89
N ASN A 5 2.92 29.92 -7.17
CA ASN A 5 2.48 30.67 -5.98
C ASN A 5 3.06 30.11 -4.66
N SER A 6 4.06 29.22 -4.70
CA SER A 6 4.68 28.60 -3.52
C SER A 6 3.70 27.85 -2.60
N VAL A 7 2.58 27.40 -3.15
CA VAL A 7 1.59 26.59 -2.43
C VAL A 7 2.03 25.12 -2.44
N ASP A 8 2.01 24.47 -1.27
CA ASP A 8 2.24 23.04 -1.15
C ASP A 8 1.02 22.25 -1.65
N MET A 9 1.01 21.98 -2.95
CA MET A 9 -0.03 21.20 -3.59
C MET A 9 -0.08 19.76 -3.06
N ALA A 10 1.05 19.19 -2.63
CA ALA A 10 1.06 17.82 -2.12
C ALA A 10 0.31 17.74 -0.78
N ALA A 11 0.52 18.71 0.11
CA ALA A 11 -0.22 18.84 1.36
C ALA A 11 -1.72 19.05 1.15
N ILE A 12 -2.11 19.90 0.19
CA ILE A 12 -3.53 20.12 -0.14
C ILE A 12 -4.17 18.83 -0.64
N MET A 13 -3.53 18.14 -1.60
CA MET A 13 -4.07 16.89 -2.14
C MET A 13 -4.17 15.80 -1.07
N ASP A 14 -3.27 15.79 -0.11
CA ASP A 14 -3.32 14.87 1.03
C ASP A 14 -4.48 15.19 1.99
N ALA A 15 -4.65 16.46 2.36
CA ALA A 15 -5.78 16.90 3.17
C ALA A 15 -7.12 16.54 2.52
N LEU A 16 -7.27 16.81 1.21
CA LEU A 16 -8.48 16.48 0.46
C LEU A 16 -8.75 14.97 0.42
N ARG A 17 -7.72 14.14 0.21
CA ARG A 17 -7.86 12.67 0.27
C ARG A 17 -8.32 12.21 1.65
N GLN A 18 -7.74 12.75 2.72
CA GLN A 18 -8.13 12.38 4.08
C GLN A 18 -9.58 12.82 4.40
N MET A 19 -9.99 14.00 3.94
CA MET A 19 -11.37 14.48 4.10
C MET A 19 -12.37 13.57 3.37
N ALA A 20 -12.09 13.22 2.12
CA ALA A 20 -12.94 12.32 1.34
C ALA A 20 -13.13 10.96 2.03
N LEU A 21 -12.08 10.41 2.65
CA LEU A 21 -12.16 9.16 3.42
C LEU A 21 -13.04 9.31 4.67
N ARG A 22 -12.90 10.42 5.41
CA ARG A 22 -13.71 10.69 6.63
C ARG A 22 -15.18 10.91 6.31
N GLU A 23 -15.47 11.56 5.19
CA GLU A 23 -16.83 11.85 4.74
C GLU A 23 -17.47 10.67 4.00
N HIS A 24 -16.77 9.53 3.88
CA HIS A 24 -17.22 8.36 3.12
C HIS A 24 -17.63 8.70 1.67
N SER A 25 -16.92 9.65 1.07
CA SER A 25 -17.14 10.03 -0.33
C SER A 25 -16.78 8.89 -1.27
N GLU A 26 -17.39 8.89 -2.46
CA GLU A 26 -17.05 7.93 -3.51
C GLU A 26 -15.58 8.12 -3.92
N ILE A 27 -14.83 7.03 -3.90
CA ILE A 27 -13.42 7.02 -4.26
C ILE A 27 -13.32 6.66 -5.73
N ALA A 28 -12.82 7.60 -6.54
CA ALA A 28 -12.66 7.40 -7.98
C ALA A 28 -11.79 6.18 -8.31
N GLU A 29 -10.75 5.92 -7.50
CA GLU A 29 -9.78 4.85 -7.72
C GLU A 29 -9.64 3.95 -6.47
N PRO A 30 -10.61 3.04 -6.21
CA PRO A 30 -10.59 2.19 -5.01
C PRO A 30 -9.42 1.20 -5.01
N GLY A 31 -8.92 0.82 -6.20
CA GLY A 31 -7.72 -0.01 -6.35
C GLY A 31 -6.48 0.68 -5.79
N ILE A 32 -6.32 1.98 -5.99
CA ILE A 32 -5.18 2.74 -5.46
C ILE A 32 -5.25 2.79 -3.94
N LEU A 33 -6.43 3.03 -3.36
CA LEU A 33 -6.60 2.98 -1.90
C LEU A 33 -6.25 1.59 -1.35
N SER A 34 -6.76 0.52 -1.97
CA SER A 34 -6.50 -0.84 -1.51
C SER A 34 -5.02 -1.21 -1.59
N PHE A 35 -4.32 -0.72 -2.62
CA PHE A 35 -2.87 -0.84 -2.75
C PHE A 35 -2.13 -0.14 -1.61
N HIS A 36 -2.44 1.13 -1.34
CA HIS A 36 -1.82 1.86 -0.22
C HIS A 36 -2.05 1.15 1.11
N GLN A 37 -3.27 0.69 1.35
CA GLN A 37 -3.60 -0.04 2.57
C GLN A 37 -2.89 -1.40 2.65
N ALA A 38 -2.68 -2.08 1.52
CA ALA A 38 -1.92 -3.32 1.46
C ALA A 38 -0.42 -3.09 1.80
N VAL A 39 0.17 -2.00 1.30
CA VAL A 39 1.56 -1.60 1.61
C VAL A 39 1.73 -1.35 3.11
N ILE A 40 0.88 -0.49 3.69
CA ILE A 40 0.95 -0.15 5.13
C ILE A 40 0.75 -1.40 5.98
N ASN A 41 -0.21 -2.26 5.63
CA ASN A 41 -0.43 -3.51 6.36
C ASN A 41 0.74 -4.50 6.24
N SER A 42 1.44 -4.53 5.10
CA SER A 42 2.63 -5.35 4.94
C SER A 42 3.75 -4.89 5.88
N ILE A 43 3.98 -3.58 5.93
CA ILE A 43 4.95 -2.96 6.85
C ILE A 43 4.53 -3.19 8.31
N ARG A 44 3.26 -3.04 8.65
CA ARG A 44 2.74 -3.31 10.00
C ARG A 44 3.00 -4.75 10.44
N ARG A 45 2.87 -5.73 9.55
CA ARG A 45 3.04 -7.17 9.87
C ARG A 45 4.49 -7.63 9.88
N HIS A 46 5.29 -7.17 8.93
CA HIS A 46 6.64 -7.69 8.68
C HIS A 46 7.75 -6.68 8.99
N GLY A 47 7.40 -5.41 9.19
CA GLY A 47 8.32 -4.27 9.26
C GLY A 47 8.91 -3.85 7.92
N ARG A 48 8.51 -4.50 6.82
CA ARG A 48 8.93 -4.21 5.45
C ARG A 48 7.80 -4.53 4.48
N THR A 49 7.91 -4.02 3.26
CA THR A 49 7.00 -4.36 2.16
C THR A 49 7.28 -5.75 1.61
N HIS A 50 6.25 -6.58 1.49
CA HIS A 50 6.29 -7.87 0.80
C HIS A 50 5.52 -7.77 -0.53
N LYS A 51 6.25 -7.69 -1.64
CA LYS A 51 5.70 -7.37 -2.96
C LYS A 51 4.61 -8.34 -3.42
N LEU A 52 4.82 -9.64 -3.22
CA LEU A 52 3.86 -10.66 -3.64
C LEU A 52 2.53 -10.54 -2.88
N GLU A 53 2.58 -10.34 -1.56
CA GLU A 53 1.39 -10.15 -0.74
C GLU A 53 0.62 -8.89 -1.14
N ILE A 54 1.32 -7.78 -1.39
CA ILE A 54 0.71 -6.52 -1.83
C ILE A 54 0.03 -6.70 -3.19
N MET A 55 0.73 -7.31 -4.14
CA MET A 55 0.21 -7.58 -5.48
C MET A 55 -1.04 -8.48 -5.44
N MET A 56 -1.01 -9.55 -4.65
CA MET A 56 -2.16 -10.46 -4.50
C MET A 56 -3.36 -9.74 -3.87
N LYS A 57 -3.14 -8.91 -2.84
CA LYS A 57 -4.23 -8.12 -2.22
C LYS A 57 -4.85 -7.12 -3.19
N TYR A 58 -4.02 -6.41 -3.95
CA TYR A 58 -4.48 -5.44 -4.94
C TYR A 58 -5.32 -6.12 -6.03
N LYS A 59 -4.79 -7.18 -6.66
CA LYS A 59 -5.53 -7.93 -7.69
C LYS A 59 -6.80 -8.58 -7.18
N PHE A 60 -6.81 -9.02 -5.91
CA PHE A 60 -8.02 -9.52 -5.27
C PHE A 60 -9.08 -8.41 -5.11
N SER A 61 -8.66 -7.20 -4.74
CA SER A 61 -9.54 -6.03 -4.65
C SER A 61 -10.12 -5.63 -6.01
N GLU A 62 -9.35 -5.79 -7.09
CA GLU A 62 -9.80 -5.51 -8.46
C GLU A 62 -10.60 -6.67 -9.10
N LYS A 63 -10.71 -7.82 -8.42
CA LYS A 63 -11.30 -9.06 -8.95
C LYS A 63 -10.61 -9.57 -10.22
N ASP A 64 -9.35 -9.20 -10.43
CA ASP A 64 -8.56 -9.54 -11.61
C ASP A 64 -7.28 -10.31 -11.27
N LEU A 65 -7.47 -11.56 -10.84
CA LEU A 65 -6.39 -12.44 -10.40
C LEU A 65 -5.69 -13.16 -11.56
N PHE A 66 -6.37 -13.36 -12.68
CA PHE A 66 -5.93 -14.28 -13.74
C PHE A 66 -5.35 -13.60 -14.98
N SER A 67 -5.61 -12.31 -15.21
CA SER A 67 -5.08 -11.55 -16.35
C SER A 67 -3.57 -11.68 -16.53
N ASP A 68 -2.83 -11.60 -15.42
CA ASP A 68 -1.37 -11.56 -15.41
C ASP A 68 -0.72 -12.89 -15.00
N MET A 69 -1.48 -13.99 -14.97
CA MET A 69 -0.96 -15.28 -14.48
C MET A 69 0.28 -15.73 -15.27
N ASN A 70 0.29 -15.53 -16.59
CA ASN A 70 1.45 -15.84 -17.44
C ASN A 70 2.70 -15.03 -17.07
N LEU A 71 2.53 -13.74 -16.76
CA LEU A 71 3.63 -12.89 -16.33
C LEU A 71 4.11 -13.28 -14.92
N GLY A 72 3.16 -13.54 -14.01
CA GLY A 72 3.44 -14.01 -12.65
C GLY A 72 4.25 -15.31 -12.63
N LEU A 73 3.87 -16.29 -13.45
CA LEU A 73 4.62 -17.55 -13.60
C LEU A 73 6.04 -17.31 -14.15
N LYS A 74 6.21 -16.44 -15.15
CA LYS A 74 7.54 -16.07 -15.68
C LYS A 74 8.40 -15.38 -14.62
N MET A 75 7.83 -14.51 -13.80
CA MET A 75 8.55 -13.83 -12.72
C MET A 75 8.94 -14.81 -11.61
N LEU A 76 8.04 -15.74 -11.27
CA LEU A 76 8.29 -16.79 -10.29
C LEU A 76 9.40 -17.74 -10.74
N ALA A 77 9.36 -18.19 -12.01
CA ALA A 77 10.42 -19.02 -12.60
C ALA A 77 11.78 -18.33 -12.57
N LYS A 78 11.82 -17.01 -12.70
CA LYS A 78 13.04 -16.19 -12.60
C LYS A 78 13.41 -15.80 -11.16
N ARG A 79 12.71 -16.32 -10.13
CA ARG A 79 12.90 -15.97 -8.70
C ARG A 79 12.84 -14.45 -8.43
N LYS A 80 12.05 -13.72 -9.21
CA LYS A 80 11.85 -12.27 -9.05
C LYS A 80 10.75 -11.92 -8.04
N LEU A 81 10.02 -12.93 -7.58
CA LEU A 81 8.99 -12.81 -6.55
C LEU A 81 9.40 -13.64 -5.35
N ASP A 82 9.68 -12.96 -4.24
CA ASP A 82 9.84 -13.64 -2.95
C ASP A 82 8.48 -14.21 -2.54
N LEU A 83 8.42 -15.52 -2.31
CA LEU A 83 7.20 -16.19 -1.88
C LEU A 83 6.92 -15.95 -0.38
N LEU A 84 8.00 -15.79 0.39
CA LEU A 84 7.94 -15.62 1.84
C LEU A 84 8.35 -14.20 2.21
N PRO A 85 7.60 -13.55 3.13
CA PRO A 85 7.94 -12.21 3.58
C PRO A 85 9.21 -12.21 4.42
N SER A 86 10.15 -11.35 4.03
CA SER A 86 11.27 -10.95 4.88
C SER A 86 10.75 -10.12 6.06
N LYS A 87 11.29 -10.38 7.25
CA LYS A 87 10.88 -9.74 8.51
C LYS A 87 12.02 -8.92 9.08
N VAL A 88 11.72 -7.74 9.60
CA VAL A 88 12.71 -6.99 10.41
C VAL A 88 12.98 -7.72 11.72
N LYS A 89 14.20 -7.53 12.25
CA LYS A 89 14.58 -8.04 13.57
C LYS A 89 13.77 -7.36 14.67
N ASP A 90 13.65 -6.03 14.61
CA ASP A 90 12.96 -5.26 15.64
C ASP A 90 11.51 -4.95 15.28
N LYS A 91 10.64 -5.95 15.47
CA LYS A 91 9.19 -5.77 15.29
C LYS A 91 8.54 -4.95 16.40
N LYS A 92 9.17 -4.88 17.56
CA LYS A 92 8.60 -4.17 18.73
C LYS A 92 8.59 -2.67 18.44
N SER A 93 9.69 -2.12 17.95
CA SER A 93 9.75 -0.70 17.58
C SER A 93 8.76 -0.34 16.48
N ILE A 94 8.63 -1.19 15.44
CA ILE A 94 7.61 -0.99 14.40
C ILE A 94 6.21 -0.95 15.00
N LYS A 95 5.87 -1.89 15.88
CA LYS A 95 4.55 -1.91 16.55
C LYS A 95 4.32 -0.66 17.40
N SER A 96 5.35 -0.19 18.11
CA SER A 96 5.29 1.05 18.90
C SER A 96 5.06 2.28 18.02
N LEU A 97 5.71 2.35 16.84
CA LEU A 97 5.49 3.45 15.89
C LEU A 97 4.04 3.52 15.42
N PHE A 98 3.45 2.39 15.01
CA PHE A 98 2.04 2.35 14.60
C PHE A 98 1.08 2.72 15.74
N LYS A 99 1.41 2.32 16.98
CA LYS A 99 0.61 2.71 18.16
C LYS A 99 0.70 4.22 18.43
N PHE A 100 1.88 4.81 18.26
CA PHE A 100 2.11 6.24 18.46
C PHE A 100 1.45 7.10 17.39
N SER A 101 1.53 6.68 16.12
CA SER A 101 1.01 7.45 14.99
C SER A 101 -0.52 7.56 14.92
N GLY A 102 -1.26 6.92 15.84
CA GLY A 102 -2.73 6.92 15.87
C GLY A 102 -3.31 6.34 14.58
N ASP A 103 -3.36 5.00 14.50
CA ASP A 103 -3.80 4.20 13.36
C ASP A 103 -4.21 4.97 12.09
N VAL A 104 -3.27 5.08 11.14
CA VAL A 104 -3.57 5.39 9.74
C VAL A 104 -4.28 4.17 9.16
N SER A 105 -5.61 4.12 9.26
CA SER A 105 -6.47 3.14 8.60
C SER A 105 -7.81 3.77 8.29
#